data_AF-A0A6M1YPI2-F1
#
_entry.id   AF-A0A6M1YPI2-F1
#
_cell.length_a   1.000
_cell.length_b   1.000
_cell.length_c   1.000
_cell.angle_alpha   90.00
_cell.angle_beta   90.00
_cell.angle_gamma   90.00
#
_symmetry.space_group_name_H-M   'P 1'
#
loop_
_entity.id
_entity.type
_entity.pdbx_description
1 polymer ?
#
loop_
_entity_poly.entity_id
_entity_poly.type
_entity_poly.pdbx_seq_one_letter_code
_entity_poly.pdbx_strand_id
1 'polypeptide(L)'
;NKARSLLEEAIKIRKRVLSQDHPDVVTSMSDLAWVLARQGHYNKAKFLYEKALAIGNNVLGKDHPRISTIMKDYLWVKKKLEEEKINETKTVS
;
A
#
# COMPACT_ATOMS: atom_id res chain seq x y z
N ASN A 1 -0.50 -16.62 2.99
CA ASN A 1 -1.97 -16.58 2.75
C ASN A 1 -2.79 -16.09 3.95
N LYS A 2 -2.57 -16.57 5.18
CA LYS A 2 -3.37 -16.15 6.37
C LYS A 2 -3.29 -14.64 6.71
N ALA A 3 -2.10 -14.03 6.62
CA ALA A 3 -1.89 -12.61 6.92
C ALA A 3 -2.71 -11.66 6.02
N ARG A 4 -2.84 -12.00 4.72
CA ARG A 4 -3.58 -11.19 3.75
C ARG A 4 -5.08 -11.17 4.06
N SER A 5 -5.67 -12.33 4.31
CA SER A 5 -7.10 -12.44 4.65
C SER A 5 -7.43 -11.67 5.92
N LEU A 6 -6.58 -11.78 6.95
CA LEU A 6 -6.76 -11.05 8.22
C LEU A 6 -6.68 -9.53 8.02
N LEU A 7 -5.77 -9.06 7.16
CA LEU A 7 -5.64 -7.64 6.84
C LEU A 7 -6.80 -7.11 5.99
N GLU A 8 -7.29 -7.86 5.02
CA GLU A 8 -8.47 -7.49 4.22
C GLU A 8 -9.73 -7.39 5.10
N GLU A 9 -9.91 -8.34 6.02
CA GLU A 9 -11.01 -8.33 6.99
C GLU A 9 -10.86 -7.18 8.01
N ALA A 10 -9.65 -6.94 8.52
CA ALA A 10 -9.36 -5.81 9.40
C ALA A 10 -9.67 -4.46 8.74
N ILE A 11 -9.33 -4.28 7.45
CA ILE A 11 -9.66 -3.06 6.70
C ILE A 11 -11.18 -2.92 6.56
N LYS A 12 -11.91 -4.01 6.29
CA LYS A 12 -13.37 -3.98 6.14
C LYS A 12 -14.07 -3.65 7.47
N ILE A 13 -13.62 -4.22 8.58
CA ILE A 13 -14.13 -3.92 9.92
C ILE A 13 -13.79 -2.47 10.30
N ARG A 14 -12.54 -2.04 10.11
CA ARG A 14 -12.14 -0.66 10.44
C ARG A 14 -12.85 0.38 9.58
N LYS A 15 -13.10 0.14 8.29
CA LYS A 15 -13.92 1.04 7.45
C LYS A 15 -15.37 1.14 7.89
N ARG A 16 -15.88 0.14 8.61
CA ARG A 16 -17.25 0.09 9.12
C ARG A 16 -17.37 0.73 10.50
N VAL A 17 -16.35 0.55 11.34
CA VAL A 17 -16.36 0.94 12.77
C VAL A 17 -15.71 2.30 12.98
N LEU A 18 -14.66 2.61 12.23
CA LEU A 18 -13.97 3.89 12.23
C LEU A 18 -14.44 4.65 10.99
N SER A 19 -14.53 5.98 11.06
CA SER A 19 -14.68 6.78 9.83
C SER A 19 -13.55 6.39 8.86
N GLN A 20 -13.79 6.45 7.55
CA GLN A 20 -12.77 6.08 6.55
C GLN A 20 -11.48 6.91 6.69
N ASP A 21 -11.57 8.00 7.43
CA ASP A 21 -10.55 8.98 7.77
C ASP A 21 -9.81 8.68 9.09
N HIS A 22 -9.88 7.48 9.66
CA HIS A 22 -9.11 7.19 10.87
C HIS A 22 -7.64 6.84 10.57
N PRO A 23 -6.65 7.41 11.29
CA PRO A 23 -5.22 7.11 11.11
C PRO A 23 -4.84 5.63 11.12
N ASP A 24 -5.57 4.82 11.88
CA ASP A 24 -5.36 3.37 11.95
C ASP A 24 -5.78 2.63 10.67
N VAL A 25 -6.70 3.19 9.88
CA VAL A 25 -7.07 2.66 8.57
C VAL A 25 -5.90 2.82 7.60
N VAL A 26 -5.25 4.00 7.62
CA VAL A 26 -4.07 4.31 6.78
C VAL A 26 -2.93 3.33 7.06
N THR A 27 -2.66 3.09 8.34
CA THR A 27 -1.66 2.11 8.80
C THR A 27 -2.01 0.69 8.34
N SER A 28 -3.25 0.26 8.58
CA SER A 28 -3.84 -0.99 8.09
C SER A 28 -3.55 -1.26 6.62
N MET A 29 -3.81 -0.24 5.80
CA MET A 29 -3.67 -0.32 4.35
C MET A 29 -2.21 -0.33 3.90
N SER A 30 -1.32 0.45 4.51
CA SER A 30 0.10 0.44 4.19
C SER A 30 0.77 -0.88 4.53
N ASP A 31 0.40 -1.49 5.66
CA ASP A 31 0.96 -2.78 6.08
C ASP A 31 0.55 -3.91 5.11
N LEU A 32 -0.71 -3.90 4.66
CA LEU A 32 -1.17 -4.84 3.64
C LEU A 32 -0.46 -4.62 2.30
N ALA A 33 -0.26 -3.36 1.91
CA ALA A 33 0.48 -3.04 0.70
C ALA A 33 1.91 -3.60 0.75
N TRP A 34 2.59 -3.44 1.89
CA TRP A 34 3.93 -3.97 2.10
C TRP A 34 3.98 -5.49 2.02
N VAL A 35 3.04 -6.19 2.68
CA VAL A 35 2.95 -7.66 2.62
C VAL A 35 2.73 -8.14 1.19
N LEU A 36 1.87 -7.47 0.42
CA LEU A 36 1.64 -7.81 -0.98
C LEU A 36 2.87 -7.58 -1.84
N ALA A 37 3.60 -6.49 -1.61
CA ALA A 37 4.82 -6.21 -2.35
C ALA A 37 5.90 -7.28 -2.09
N ARG A 38 6.04 -7.74 -0.84
CA ARG A 38 6.94 -8.86 -0.50
C ARG A 38 6.54 -10.19 -1.12
N GLN A 39 5.29 -10.34 -1.54
CA GLN A 39 4.79 -11.50 -2.28
C GLN A 39 4.89 -11.34 -3.80
N GLY A 40 5.53 -10.27 -4.30
CA GLY A 40 5.63 -9.96 -5.73
C GLY A 40 4.33 -9.40 -6.33
N HIS A 41 3.31 -9.11 -5.53
CA HIS A 41 2.06 -8.52 -6.01
C HIS A 41 2.14 -6.99 -6.08
N TYR A 42 3.13 -6.47 -6.81
CA TYR A 42 3.46 -5.04 -6.80
C TYR A 42 2.32 -4.14 -7.31
N ASN A 43 1.54 -4.58 -8.31
CA ASN A 43 0.38 -3.82 -8.80
C ASN A 43 -0.69 -3.62 -7.71
N LYS A 44 -0.97 -4.65 -6.90
CA LYS A 44 -1.94 -4.57 -5.80
C LYS A 44 -1.40 -3.74 -4.64
N ALA A 45 -0.10 -3.86 -4.35
CA ALA A 45 0.58 -3.03 -3.36
C ALA A 45 0.52 -1.54 -3.74
N LYS A 46 0.84 -1.20 -4.99
CA LYS A 46 0.78 0.17 -5.53
C LYS A 46 -0.60 0.80 -5.29
N PHE A 47 -1.67 0.09 -5.65
CA PHE A 47 -3.03 0.56 -5.46
C PHE A 47 -3.39 0.83 -3.99
N LEU A 48 -2.95 -0.03 -3.07
CA LEU A 48 -3.19 0.16 -1.64
C LEU A 48 -2.39 1.34 -1.09
N TYR A 49 -1.12 1.51 -1.50
CA TYR A 49 -0.31 2.67 -1.13
C TYR A 49 -0.92 3.99 -1.62
N GLU A 50 -1.42 4.04 -2.86
CA GLU A 50 -2.10 5.24 -3.39
C GLU A 50 -3.34 5.61 -2.56
N LYS A 51 -4.15 4.62 -2.18
CA LYS A 51 -5.30 4.85 -1.30
C LYS A 51 -4.88 5.28 0.11
N ALA A 52 -3.84 4.67 0.67
CA ALA A 52 -3.33 5.02 1.99
C ALA A 52 -2.78 6.46 2.01
N LEU A 53 -2.09 6.88 0.95
CA LEU A 53 -1.62 8.26 0.78
C LEU A 53 -2.77 9.25 0.62
N ALA A 54 -3.79 8.92 -0.18
CA ALA A 54 -4.94 9.81 -0.37
C ALA A 54 -5.69 10.08 0.94
N ILE A 55 -6.00 9.02 1.70
CA ILE A 55 -6.66 9.14 3.01
C ILE A 55 -5.71 9.80 4.01
N GLY A 56 -4.47 9.33 4.11
CA GLY A 56 -3.50 9.83 5.07
C GLY A 56 -3.19 11.32 4.90
N ASN A 57 -3.11 11.82 3.66
CA ASN A 57 -2.92 13.25 3.41
C ASN A 57 -4.11 14.10 3.87
N ASN A 58 -5.34 13.57 3.77
CA ASN A 58 -6.55 14.26 4.22
C ASN A 58 -6.65 14.29 5.76
N VAL A 59 -6.24 13.20 6.41
CA VAL A 59 -6.42 12.98 7.85
C VAL A 59 -5.28 13.53 8.69
N LEU A 60 -4.05 13.18 8.31
CA LEU A 60 -2.84 13.42 9.10
C LEU A 60 -2.07 14.64 8.59
N GLY A 61 -2.34 15.08 7.37
CA GLY A 61 -1.55 16.09 6.67
C GLY A 61 -0.32 15.51 5.99
N LYS A 62 0.15 16.19 4.94
CA LYS A 62 1.25 15.74 4.07
C LYS A 62 2.60 15.62 4.80
N ASP A 63 2.80 16.41 5.85
CA ASP A 63 4.07 16.48 6.59
C ASP A 63 4.15 15.44 7.73
N HIS A 64 3.10 14.63 7.92
CA HIS A 64 3.08 13.65 8.98
C HIS A 64 4.09 12.51 8.71
N PRO A 65 4.93 12.10 9.69
CA PRO A 65 5.97 11.09 9.48
C PRO A 65 5.48 9.77 8.87
N ARG A 66 4.25 9.35 9.22
CA ARG A 66 3.58 8.18 8.62
C ARG A 66 3.48 8.29 7.10
N ILE A 67 3.12 9.46 6.56
CA ILE A 67 3.02 9.69 5.11
C ILE A 67 4.39 9.55 4.47
N SER A 68 5.44 10.07 5.10
CA SER A 68 6.81 9.90 4.61
C SER A 68 7.22 8.43 4.54
N THR A 69 6.85 7.61 5.52
CA THR A 69 7.10 6.15 5.48
C THR A 69 6.34 5.48 4.35
N ILE A 70 5.03 5.74 4.23
CA ILE A 70 4.18 5.19 3.16
C ILE A 70 4.72 5.57 1.78
N MET A 71 5.17 6.81 1.63
CA MET A 71 5.75 7.30 0.38
C MET A 71 7.07 6.58 0.03
N LYS A 72 7.95 6.34 1.01
CA LYS A 72 9.19 5.57 0.79
C LYS A 72 8.88 4.15 0.29
N ASP A 73 7.95 3.46 0.93
CA ASP A 73 7.58 2.10 0.54
C ASP A 73 6.89 2.07 -0.83
N TYR A 74 6.03 3.05 -1.11
CA TYR A 74 5.39 3.23 -2.42
C TYR A 74 6.41 3.41 -3.55
N LEU A 75 7.43 4.25 -3.34
CA LEU A 75 8.51 4.46 -4.31
C LEU A 75 9.30 3.19 -4.55
N TRP A 76 9.57 2.40 -3.51
CA TRP A 76 10.21 1.10 -3.66
C TRP A 76 9.37 0.14 -4.53
N VAL A 77 8.06 0.07 -4.30
CA VAL A 77 7.14 -0.73 -5.13
C VAL A 77 7.12 -0.26 -6.59
N LYS A 78 7.10 1.05 -6.83
CA LYS A 78 7.17 1.60 -8.20
C LYS A 78 8.43 1.17 -8.92
N LYS A 79 9.59 1.25 -8.25
CA LYS A 79 10.87 0.80 -8.81
C LYS A 79 10.81 -0.68 -9.18
N LYS A 80 10.23 -1.52 -8.33
CA LYS A 80 10.05 -2.95 -8.63
C LYS A 80 9.16 -3.22 -9.84
N LEU A 81 8.06 -2.48 -9.99
CA LEU A 81 7.22 -2.56 -11.19
C LEU A 81 7.95 -2.15 -12.47
N GLU A 82 8.82 -1.15 -12.39
CA GLU A 82 9.65 -0.73 -13.54
C GLU A 82 10.69 -1.79 -13.90
N GLU A 83 11.36 -2.38 -12.90
CA GLU A 83 12.30 -3.49 -13.09
C GLU A 83 11.61 -4.71 -13.74
N GLU A 84 10.39 -5.07 -13.32
CA GLU A 84 9.61 -6.16 -13.95
C GLU A 84 9.34 -5.90 -15.42
N LYS A 85 8.86 -4.69 -15.76
CA LYS A 85 8.59 -4.31 -17.16
C LYS A 85 9.83 -4.38 -18.04
N ILE A 86 10.98 -3.95 -17.53
CA ILE A 86 12.25 -3.99 -18.27
C ILE A 86 12.71 -5.43 -18.49
N ASN A 87 12.46 -6.33 -17.54
CA ASN A 87 12.83 -7.74 -17.69
C ASN A 87 11.92 -8.45 -18.69
N GLU A 88 10.62 -8.15 -18.70
CA GLU A 88 9.67 -8.67 -19.68
C GLU A 88 10.05 -8.28 -21.12
N THR A 89 10.45 -7.03 -21.37
CA THR A 89 10.85 -6.60 -22.71
C THR A 89 12.13 -7.28 -23.20
N LYS A 90 13.09 -7.54 -22.30
CA LYS A 90 14.36 -8.24 -22.62
C LYS A 90 14.18 -9.72 -22.93
N THR A 91 13.16 -10.39 -22.39
CA THR A 91 12.91 -11.82 -22.62
C THR A 91 12.19 -12.13 -23.93
N VAL A 92 11.60 -11.12 -24.57
CA VAL A 92 10.84 -11.26 -25.83
C VAL A 92 11.64 -10.74 -27.05
N SER A 93 12.89 -10.31 -26.82
CA SER A 93 13.86 -9.86 -27.85
C SER A 93 14.84 -10.97 -28.17
#